data_AF-A0AAD1ZD07-F1
#
_entry.id   AF-A0AAD1ZD07-F1
#
_cell.length_a   1.000
_cell.length_b   1.000
_cell.length_c   1.000
_cell.angle_alpha   90.00
_cell.angle_beta   90.00
_cell.angle_gamma   90.00
#
_symmetry.space_group_name_H-M   'P 1'
#
loop_
_entity.id
_entity.type
_entity.pdbx_description
1 polymer ?
#
loop_
_entity_poly.entity_id
_entity_poly.type
_entity_poly.pdbx_seq_one_letter_code
_entity_poly.pdbx_strand_id
1 'polypeptide(L)'
;MDTLLKTHNKLEFLHPLHGFANKVSAFGSLKPQNQDIRFGSKREHIKLGKSVCVNASSSTLLELVPETKKENLEFELPVYDPSKGLVVDLAVVGGGPAGLAVAQQVSEAGLSVCSIDPSPKLIWPNNYGVWVDEFEAMDLLDCLDTTWSGAMVFIDDKTTKDLDRPYGRVNRKQLKSKMMQKCISNGVKFHQAKVVKVIHEESKSLLICNDGVTIQAAVVLDATGFSRCLVQYDKPYNPGYQVAYGILAEVEEHPLSMISHIIRAIK
;
A
#
# COMPACT_ATOMS: atom_id res chain seq x y z
N MET A 1 -8.97 -41.13 23.03
CA MET A 1 -9.67 -40.42 21.94
C MET A 1 -9.46 -38.95 22.19
N ASP A 2 -8.56 -38.30 21.45
CA ASP A 2 -7.92 -37.09 21.95
C ASP A 2 -7.85 -36.01 20.86
N THR A 3 -8.25 -34.80 21.24
CA THR A 3 -8.09 -33.57 20.45
C THR A 3 -6.63 -33.21 20.25
N LEU A 4 -6.27 -32.65 19.10
CA LEU A 4 -5.11 -31.76 18.99
C LEU A 4 -5.34 -30.63 17.97
N LEU A 5 -4.57 -29.55 18.11
CA LEU A 5 -4.84 -28.25 17.50
C LEU A 5 -4.06 -28.00 16.20
N LYS A 6 -4.50 -26.93 15.50
CA LYS A 6 -3.81 -26.18 14.44
C LYS A 6 -2.27 -26.16 14.55
N THR A 7 -1.61 -26.23 13.40
CA THR A 7 -0.25 -25.68 13.18
C THR A 7 -0.28 -24.64 12.04
N HIS A 8 0.79 -23.85 11.91
CA HIS A 8 0.85 -22.72 10.98
C HIS A 8 1.51 -23.06 9.64
N ASN A 9 1.04 -22.43 8.56
CA ASN A 9 1.78 -22.36 7.31
C ASN A 9 3.04 -21.51 7.48
N LYS A 10 4.22 -22.10 7.25
CA LYS A 10 5.40 -21.36 6.80
C LYS A 10 5.54 -21.52 5.30
N LEU A 11 5.83 -20.44 4.59
CA LEU A 11 6.23 -20.46 3.18
C LEU A 11 7.76 -20.61 3.14
N GLU A 12 8.24 -21.74 2.63
CA GLU A 12 9.65 -21.95 2.32
C GLU A 12 9.88 -21.67 0.83
N PHE A 13 10.78 -20.74 0.52
CA PHE A 13 11.26 -20.51 -0.85
C PHE A 13 12.51 -21.35 -1.10
N LEU A 14 12.40 -22.36 -1.96
CA LEU A 14 13.52 -23.20 -2.37
C LEU A 14 14.40 -22.47 -3.40
N HIS A 15 15.69 -22.31 -3.10
CA HIS A 15 16.69 -21.84 -4.07
C HIS A 15 17.20 -23.00 -4.95
N PRO A 16 17.27 -22.84 -6.28
CA PRO A 16 17.96 -23.79 -7.15
C PRO A 16 19.49 -23.76 -6.90
N LEU A 17 20.07 -24.94 -6.74
CA LEU A 17 21.52 -25.11 -6.63
C LEU A 17 22.19 -25.00 -8.01
N HIS A 18 23.24 -24.18 -8.09
CA HIS A 18 24.35 -24.35 -9.04
C HIS A 18 25.64 -24.03 -8.30
N GLY A 19 26.61 -24.95 -8.32
CA GLY A 19 27.92 -24.76 -7.73
C GLY A 19 29.01 -25.25 -8.67
N PHE A 20 30.25 -24.82 -8.45
CA PHE A 20 31.43 -25.55 -8.91
C PHE A 20 32.60 -25.41 -7.94
N ALA A 21 33.56 -26.33 -8.06
CA ALA A 21 34.45 -26.74 -6.99
C ALA A 21 35.47 -25.69 -6.49
N ASN A 22 35.75 -25.73 -5.19
CA ASN A 22 36.99 -25.21 -4.61
C ASN A 22 38.21 -26.04 -5.08
N LYS A 23 39.35 -25.39 -5.30
CA LYS A 23 40.68 -26.02 -5.27
C LYS A 23 41.70 -25.05 -4.68
N VAL A 24 42.59 -25.56 -3.83
CA VAL A 24 43.60 -24.78 -3.09
C VAL A 24 44.99 -25.33 -3.42
N SER A 25 45.94 -24.46 -3.77
CA SER A 25 47.36 -24.84 -3.88
C SER A 25 48.32 -23.65 -3.77
N ALA A 26 49.02 -23.59 -2.63
CA ALA A 26 50.41 -23.17 -2.39
C ALA A 26 51.11 -22.03 -3.18
N PHE A 27 51.64 -21.07 -2.40
CA PHE A 27 52.99 -20.47 -2.47
C PHE A 27 53.65 -20.08 -3.82
N GLY A 28 54.03 -18.80 -3.91
CA GLY A 28 55.12 -18.29 -4.77
C GLY A 28 55.55 -16.88 -4.35
N SER A 29 56.83 -16.67 -4.03
CA SER A 29 57.35 -15.39 -3.53
C SER A 29 58.54 -14.90 -4.37
N LEU A 30 58.45 -13.69 -4.93
CA LEU A 30 59.58 -12.98 -5.55
C LEU A 30 59.53 -11.45 -5.30
N LYS A 31 60.73 -10.86 -5.16
CA LYS A 31 61.12 -9.45 -4.91
C LYS A 31 62.64 -9.34 -5.20
N PRO A 32 63.32 -8.17 -5.18
CA PRO A 32 62.86 -6.80 -4.88
C PRO A 32 62.61 -5.98 -6.19
N GLN A 33 63.16 -4.80 -6.58
CA GLN A 33 64.15 -3.85 -6.04
C GLN A 33 64.06 -2.47 -6.76
N ASN A 34 64.88 -1.51 -6.30
CA ASN A 34 65.16 -0.14 -6.79
C ASN A 34 64.01 0.87 -6.60
N GLN A 35 64.10 1.86 -5.69
CA GLN A 35 65.09 2.98 -5.50
C GLN A 35 64.75 4.21 -6.36
N ASP A 36 64.78 5.44 -5.86
CA ASP A 36 64.74 5.94 -4.47
C ASP A 36 64.40 7.45 -4.48
N ILE A 37 64.24 8.08 -3.30
CA ILE A 37 64.37 9.52 -2.93
C ILE A 37 63.34 9.89 -1.85
N ARG A 38 63.81 10.57 -0.79
CA ARG A 38 63.01 11.03 0.36
C ARG A 38 62.81 12.54 0.33
N PHE A 39 61.63 13.01 0.77
CA PHE A 39 61.48 14.19 1.65
C PHE A 39 60.18 14.07 2.45
N GLY A 40 60.18 14.53 3.72
CA GLY A 40 58.98 14.79 4.54
C GLY A 40 59.01 16.25 5.02
N SER A 41 58.10 16.79 5.85
CA SER A 41 56.84 16.30 6.49
C SER A 41 56.09 17.54 7.07
N LYS A 42 54.78 17.60 7.38
CA LYS A 42 53.68 16.62 7.36
C LYS A 42 52.57 17.03 6.37
N ARG A 43 51.56 16.16 6.21
CA ARG A 43 50.13 16.50 6.33
C ARG A 43 49.41 15.43 7.14
N GLU A 44 48.37 15.79 7.89
CA GLU A 44 47.65 14.86 8.77
C GLU A 44 46.51 14.17 8.01
N HIS A 45 46.59 12.85 7.90
CA HIS A 45 45.55 12.04 7.27
C HIS A 45 44.49 11.63 8.30
N ILE A 46 43.32 12.25 8.21
CA ILE A 46 42.10 11.71 8.83
C ILE A 46 41.81 10.36 8.15
N LYS A 47 41.94 9.26 8.90
CA LYS A 47 41.64 7.91 8.39
C LYS A 47 40.13 7.74 8.30
N LEU A 48 39.62 7.60 7.07
CA LEU A 48 38.24 7.20 6.84
C LEU A 48 37.96 5.87 7.56
N GLY A 49 36.95 5.86 8.43
CA GLY A 49 36.57 4.69 9.21
C GLY A 49 36.10 3.53 8.35
N LYS A 50 36.27 2.30 8.83
CA LYS A 50 35.70 1.10 8.19
C LYS A 50 34.18 1.26 8.08
N SER A 51 33.60 0.91 6.94
CA SER A 51 32.15 0.74 6.82
C SER A 51 31.69 -0.39 7.74
N VAL A 52 31.07 -0.05 8.87
CA VAL A 52 30.44 -1.02 9.76
C VAL A 52 29.14 -1.46 9.11
N CYS A 53 29.15 -2.61 8.43
CA CYS A 53 27.94 -3.22 7.91
C CYS A 53 27.15 -3.82 9.08
N VAL A 54 26.17 -3.09 9.60
CA VAL A 54 25.32 -3.52 10.71
C VAL A 54 24.27 -4.48 10.17
N ASN A 55 24.51 -5.79 10.32
CA ASN A 55 23.51 -6.83 10.02
C ASN A 55 22.39 -6.80 11.06
N ALA A 56 21.37 -5.96 10.84
CA ALA A 56 20.15 -6.00 11.63
C ALA A 56 19.41 -7.33 11.41
N SER A 57 19.09 -8.03 12.49
CA SER A 57 18.23 -9.22 12.45
C SER A 57 16.79 -8.84 12.07
N SER A 58 16.14 -9.68 11.26
CA SER A 58 14.75 -9.47 10.83
C SER A 58 13.77 -9.27 12.00
N SER A 59 14.00 -9.93 13.15
CA SER A 59 13.26 -9.71 14.40
C SER A 59 13.33 -8.26 14.90
N THR A 60 14.51 -7.66 14.89
CA THR A 60 14.74 -6.30 15.41
C THR A 60 14.14 -5.23 14.49
N LEU A 61 14.04 -5.50 13.19
CA LEU A 61 13.27 -4.65 12.27
C LEU A 61 11.76 -4.71 12.53
N LEU A 62 11.23 -5.86 12.98
CA LEU A 62 9.81 -6.01 13.33
C LEU A 62 9.46 -5.29 14.65
N GLU A 63 10.37 -5.29 15.63
CA GLU A 63 10.23 -4.53 16.89
C GLU A 63 10.22 -3.01 16.67
N LEU A 64 10.76 -2.53 15.54
CA LEU A 64 10.78 -1.12 15.14
C LEU A 64 9.62 -0.70 14.23
N VAL A 65 8.70 -1.60 13.87
CA VAL A 65 7.47 -1.24 13.13
C VAL A 65 6.51 -0.56 14.11
N PRO A 66 6.16 0.73 13.93
CA PRO A 66 5.23 1.40 14.82
C PRO A 66 3.85 0.73 14.75
N GLU A 67 3.26 0.40 15.90
CA GLU A 67 1.89 -0.12 15.95
C GLU A 67 0.93 0.88 15.28
N THR A 68 0.50 0.56 14.07
CA THR A 68 -0.37 1.43 13.28
C THR A 68 -1.77 1.40 13.90
N LYS A 69 -2.02 2.33 14.83
CA LYS A 69 -3.27 2.42 15.60
C LYS A 69 -4.48 2.38 14.67
N LYS A 70 -5.33 1.39 14.86
CA LYS A 70 -6.54 1.14 14.07
C LYS A 70 -7.66 2.10 14.48
N GLU A 71 -7.48 3.37 14.11
CA GLU A 71 -8.46 4.42 14.31
C GLU A 71 -9.71 4.18 13.44
N ASN A 72 -10.89 4.38 14.04
CA ASN A 72 -12.18 4.25 13.37
C ASN A 72 -12.86 5.62 13.27
N LEU A 73 -13.70 5.78 12.26
CA LEU A 73 -14.54 6.94 12.06
C LEU A 73 -15.85 6.81 12.85
N GLU A 74 -16.23 7.89 13.52
CA GLU A 74 -17.42 7.98 14.37
C GLU A 74 -18.68 8.28 13.54
N PHE A 75 -19.12 7.27 12.77
CA PHE A 75 -20.37 7.32 12.01
C PHE A 75 -21.36 6.25 12.47
N GLU A 76 -22.64 6.62 12.54
CA GLU A 76 -23.73 5.66 12.38
C GLU A 76 -23.89 5.34 10.90
N LEU A 77 -23.97 4.05 10.56
CA LEU A 77 -24.05 3.59 9.17
C LEU A 77 -25.46 3.08 8.89
N PRO A 78 -26.14 3.53 7.82
CA PRO A 78 -27.40 2.94 7.38
C PRO A 78 -27.20 1.46 7.03
N VAL A 79 -27.58 0.54 7.92
CA VAL A 79 -27.30 -0.89 7.76
C VAL A 79 -28.15 -1.50 6.64
N TYR A 80 -27.57 -2.39 5.84
CA TYR A 80 -28.31 -3.22 4.89
C TYR A 80 -29.22 -4.21 5.64
N ASP A 81 -30.50 -4.23 5.27
CA ASP A 81 -31.52 -5.08 5.90
C ASP A 81 -31.84 -6.28 5.00
N PRO A 82 -31.33 -7.50 5.32
CA PRO A 82 -31.55 -8.69 4.51
C PRO A 82 -33.01 -9.16 4.51
N SER A 83 -33.83 -8.77 5.50
CA SER A 83 -35.23 -9.21 5.59
C SER A 83 -36.12 -8.65 4.48
N LYS A 84 -35.70 -7.53 3.88
CA LYS A 84 -36.42 -6.88 2.77
C LYS A 84 -36.27 -7.61 1.43
N GLY A 85 -35.32 -8.54 1.30
CA GLY A 85 -35.12 -9.37 0.10
C GLY A 85 -34.79 -8.60 -1.19
N LEU A 86 -34.44 -7.31 -1.10
CA LEU A 86 -34.25 -6.42 -2.25
C LEU A 86 -33.05 -6.83 -3.10
N VAL A 87 -33.22 -6.76 -4.41
CA VAL A 87 -32.11 -6.69 -5.37
C VAL A 87 -31.69 -5.22 -5.43
N VAL A 88 -30.42 -4.91 -5.13
CA VAL A 88 -29.88 -3.56 -5.31
C VAL A 88 -29.35 -3.37 -6.74
N ASP A 89 -29.27 -2.13 -7.23
CA ASP A 89 -28.72 -1.85 -8.54
C ASP A 89 -27.20 -2.15 -8.58
N LEU A 90 -26.50 -1.80 -7.50
CA LEU A 90 -25.06 -2.05 -7.34
C LEU A 90 -24.69 -2.60 -5.96
N ALA A 91 -23.97 -3.72 -5.93
CA ALA A 91 -23.17 -4.13 -4.77
C ALA A 91 -21.69 -3.76 -4.99
N VAL A 92 -21.12 -2.95 -4.09
CA VAL A 92 -19.70 -2.61 -4.04
C VAL A 92 -19.03 -3.45 -2.97
N VAL A 93 -17.98 -4.19 -3.35
CA VAL A 93 -17.23 -5.07 -2.44
C VAL A 93 -15.87 -4.45 -2.15
N GLY A 94 -15.68 -3.93 -0.93
CA GLY A 94 -14.50 -3.20 -0.49
C GLY A 94 -14.74 -1.70 -0.39
N GLY A 95 -14.78 -1.18 0.84
CA GLY A 95 -14.97 0.23 1.18
C GLY A 95 -13.69 1.07 1.06
N GLY A 96 -12.89 0.82 0.02
CA GLY A 96 -11.71 1.60 -0.36
C GLY A 96 -12.06 2.89 -1.10
N PRO A 97 -11.08 3.74 -1.48
CA PRO A 97 -11.35 4.99 -2.19
C PRO A 97 -12.14 4.80 -3.49
N ALA A 98 -11.74 3.84 -4.33
CA ALA A 98 -12.45 3.53 -5.58
C ALA A 98 -13.88 3.00 -5.33
N GLY A 99 -14.06 2.16 -4.31
CA GLY A 99 -15.36 1.62 -3.94
C GLY A 99 -16.32 2.71 -3.46
N LEU A 100 -15.87 3.59 -2.55
CA LEU A 100 -16.70 4.71 -2.08
C LEU A 100 -16.95 5.75 -3.18
N ALA A 101 -15.99 5.99 -4.09
CA ALA A 101 -16.20 6.92 -5.21
C ALA A 101 -17.32 6.45 -6.14
N VAL A 102 -17.32 5.17 -6.54
CA VAL A 102 -18.41 4.63 -7.38
C VAL A 102 -19.72 4.53 -6.59
N ALA A 103 -19.68 4.12 -5.31
CA ALA A 103 -20.87 4.09 -4.46
C ALA A 103 -21.53 5.47 -4.33
N GLN A 104 -20.73 6.53 -4.19
CA GLN A 104 -21.22 7.92 -4.19
C GLN A 104 -21.88 8.25 -5.54
N GLN A 105 -21.15 8.17 -6.65
CA GLN A 105 -21.66 8.59 -7.98
C GLN A 105 -22.94 7.84 -8.39
N VAL A 106 -23.03 6.55 -8.08
CA VAL A 106 -24.19 5.71 -8.44
C VAL A 106 -25.40 6.00 -7.55
N SER A 107 -25.20 6.24 -6.25
CA SER A 107 -26.29 6.67 -5.36
C SER A 107 -26.72 8.12 -5.58
N GLU A 108 -25.82 8.99 -6.04
CA GLU A 108 -26.11 10.38 -6.45
C GLU A 108 -27.02 10.41 -7.70
N ALA A 109 -26.90 9.41 -8.57
CA ALA A 109 -27.83 9.16 -9.68
C ALA A 109 -29.18 8.52 -9.25
N GLY A 110 -29.42 8.35 -7.94
CA GLY A 110 -30.67 7.80 -7.38
C GLY A 110 -30.78 6.27 -7.40
N LEU A 111 -29.73 5.55 -7.77
CA LEU A 111 -29.71 4.09 -7.80
C LEU A 111 -29.41 3.48 -6.41
N SER A 112 -29.94 2.30 -6.15
CA SER A 112 -29.76 1.62 -4.87
C SER A 112 -28.39 0.93 -4.78
N VAL A 113 -27.63 1.28 -3.75
CA VAL A 113 -26.25 0.78 -3.55
C VAL A 113 -26.09 0.10 -2.20
N CYS A 114 -25.47 -1.08 -2.19
CA CYS A 114 -24.96 -1.73 -0.99
C CYS A 114 -23.42 -1.77 -0.99
N SER A 115 -22.79 -1.13 0.00
CA SER A 115 -21.35 -1.18 0.24
C SER A 115 -21.02 -2.26 1.27
N ILE A 116 -20.30 -3.30 0.85
CA ILE A 116 -19.93 -4.46 1.66
C ILE A 116 -18.45 -4.38 2.00
N ASP A 117 -18.10 -4.28 3.29
CA ASP A 117 -16.72 -4.19 3.75
C ASP A 117 -16.58 -4.79 5.17
N PRO A 118 -15.51 -5.53 5.50
CA PRO A 118 -15.36 -6.15 6.82
C PRO A 118 -15.02 -5.15 7.95
N SER A 119 -14.68 -3.90 7.63
CA SER A 119 -14.25 -2.88 8.59
C SER A 119 -14.59 -1.46 8.08
N PRO A 120 -15.88 -1.15 7.78
CA PRO A 120 -16.25 0.03 7.01
C PRO A 120 -15.88 1.35 7.71
N LYS A 121 -15.83 1.37 9.05
CA LYS A 121 -15.42 2.53 9.85
C LYS A 121 -13.90 2.70 9.97
N LEU A 122 -13.08 1.68 9.71
CA LEU A 122 -11.63 1.73 9.88
C LEU A 122 -11.02 2.72 8.87
N ILE A 123 -10.15 3.63 9.33
CA ILE A 123 -9.44 4.55 8.43
C ILE A 123 -8.50 3.75 7.53
N TRP A 124 -8.45 4.09 6.23
CA TRP A 124 -7.60 3.37 5.27
C TRP A 124 -6.13 3.41 5.70
N PRO A 125 -5.42 2.26 5.72
CA PRO A 125 -4.03 2.21 6.18
C PRO A 125 -3.04 2.80 5.16
N ASN A 126 -3.36 2.74 3.87
CA ASN A 126 -2.45 3.16 2.80
C ASN A 126 -2.39 4.69 2.71
N ASN A 127 -1.18 5.25 2.73
CA ASN A 127 -0.95 6.65 2.37
C ASN A 127 -1.12 6.87 0.85
N TYR A 128 -1.66 8.03 0.48
CA TYR A 128 -1.85 8.44 -0.90
C TYR A 128 -1.18 9.80 -1.13
N GLY A 129 -0.53 9.95 -2.27
CA GLY A 129 -0.07 11.22 -2.81
C GLY A 129 -0.75 11.50 -4.14
N VAL A 130 -1.15 12.74 -4.36
CA VAL A 130 -1.98 13.20 -5.49
C VAL A 130 -1.46 14.52 -6.04
N TRP A 131 -1.73 14.82 -7.30
CA TRP A 131 -1.48 16.16 -7.82
C TRP A 131 -2.56 17.13 -7.30
N VAL A 132 -2.16 18.33 -6.90
CA VAL A 132 -3.06 19.25 -6.18
C VAL A 132 -4.22 19.70 -7.09
N ASP A 133 -3.95 19.92 -8.37
CA ASP A 133 -4.94 20.30 -9.37
C ASP A 133 -5.98 19.20 -9.66
N GLU A 134 -5.62 17.93 -9.50
CA GLU A 134 -6.58 16.81 -9.58
C GLU A 134 -7.54 16.80 -8.37
N PHE A 135 -7.09 17.24 -7.19
CA PHE A 135 -7.96 17.42 -6.03
C PHE A 135 -8.75 18.74 -6.07
N GLU A 136 -8.22 19.79 -6.69
CA GLU A 136 -8.96 21.03 -7.00
C GLU A 136 -10.15 20.75 -7.92
N ALA A 137 -9.94 20.02 -9.01
CA ALA A 137 -10.98 19.65 -9.96
C ALA A 137 -12.10 18.75 -9.38
N MET A 138 -11.93 18.22 -8.17
CA MET A 138 -12.91 17.35 -7.48
C MET A 138 -13.54 18.00 -6.23
N ASP A 139 -13.23 19.25 -5.89
CA ASP A 139 -13.50 19.84 -4.56
C ASP A 139 -12.98 18.94 -3.42
N LEU A 140 -11.68 18.63 -3.43
CA LEU A 140 -11.02 17.81 -2.41
C LEU A 140 -9.76 18.46 -1.82
N LEU A 141 -9.49 19.74 -2.09
CA LEU A 141 -8.33 20.46 -1.51
C LEU A 141 -8.32 20.46 0.03
N ASP A 142 -9.50 20.47 0.65
CA ASP A 142 -9.62 20.33 2.11
C ASP A 142 -9.09 18.99 2.63
N CYS A 143 -9.12 17.95 1.79
CA CYS A 143 -8.66 16.60 2.11
C CYS A 143 -7.14 16.41 1.93
N LEU A 144 -6.35 17.50 1.84
CA LEU A 144 -4.89 17.48 1.83
C LEU A 144 -4.32 17.80 3.22
N ASP A 145 -3.26 17.08 3.59
CA ASP A 145 -2.58 17.14 4.89
C ASP A 145 -1.21 17.84 4.80
N THR A 146 -0.56 17.77 3.63
CA THR A 146 0.70 18.48 3.34
C THR A 146 0.82 18.66 1.83
N THR A 147 1.34 19.80 1.38
CA THR A 147 1.58 20.09 -0.04
C THR A 147 2.99 20.57 -0.30
N TRP A 148 3.49 20.27 -1.50
CA TRP A 148 4.78 20.69 -2.03
C TRP A 148 4.57 21.36 -3.39
N SER A 149 5.36 22.39 -3.71
CA SER A 149 5.21 23.16 -4.96
C SER A 149 5.55 22.38 -6.23
N GLY A 150 6.34 21.31 -6.12
CA GLY A 150 6.76 20.45 -7.22
C GLY A 150 7.14 19.05 -6.72
N ALA A 151 7.53 18.17 -7.65
CA ALA A 151 7.98 16.82 -7.36
C ALA A 151 9.19 16.48 -8.24
N MET A 152 10.24 15.92 -7.63
CA MET A 152 11.50 15.63 -8.32
C MET A 152 11.71 14.12 -8.51
N VAL A 153 11.94 13.70 -9.75
CA VAL A 153 12.26 12.33 -10.13
C VAL A 153 13.77 12.16 -10.23
N PHE A 154 14.32 11.25 -9.43
CA PHE A 154 15.72 10.81 -9.50
C PHE A 154 15.77 9.54 -10.35
N ILE A 155 16.41 9.62 -11.52
CA ILE A 155 16.55 8.47 -12.45
C ILE A 155 17.87 7.74 -12.16
N ASP A 156 18.94 8.48 -11.92
CA ASP A 156 20.24 8.02 -11.43
C ASP A 156 20.90 9.13 -10.58
N ASP A 157 22.14 8.90 -10.10
CA ASP A 157 22.85 9.84 -9.21
C ASP A 157 23.23 11.19 -9.87
N LYS A 158 23.01 11.35 -11.19
CA LYS A 158 23.29 12.55 -11.99
C LYS A 158 22.04 13.06 -12.70
N THR A 159 21.15 12.16 -13.12
CA THR A 159 19.94 12.49 -13.88
C THR A 159 18.75 12.70 -12.94
N THR A 160 18.44 13.97 -12.68
CA THR A 160 17.19 14.38 -12.03
C THR A 160 16.26 15.07 -13.02
N LYS A 161 14.96 15.04 -12.75
CA LYS A 161 13.94 15.79 -13.48
C LYS A 161 12.94 16.40 -12.48
N ASP A 162 12.80 17.72 -12.52
CA ASP A 162 11.65 18.39 -11.90
C ASP A 162 10.39 18.18 -12.75
N LEU A 163 9.23 18.13 -12.10
CA LEU A 163 7.92 17.99 -12.72
C LEU A 163 7.08 19.27 -12.65
N ASP A 164 7.51 20.29 -11.88
CA ASP A 164 6.91 21.63 -11.79
C ASP A 164 5.36 21.63 -11.69
N ARG A 165 4.84 20.67 -10.92
CA ARG A 165 3.41 20.44 -10.67
C ARG A 165 3.23 20.20 -9.17
N PRO A 166 2.41 20.99 -8.45
CA PRO A 166 2.22 20.80 -7.02
C PRO A 166 1.69 19.42 -6.66
N TYR A 167 2.26 18.82 -5.63
CA TYR A 167 1.93 17.48 -5.15
C TYR A 167 1.46 17.55 -3.68
N GLY A 168 0.53 16.68 -3.30
CA GLY A 168 -0.11 16.71 -1.97
C GLY A 168 -0.24 15.32 -1.35
N ARG A 169 0.02 15.23 -0.03
CA ARG A 169 -0.30 14.08 0.80
C ARG A 169 -1.76 14.16 1.23
N VAL A 170 -2.51 13.10 1.02
CA VAL A 170 -3.94 13.03 1.35
C VAL A 170 -4.15 12.82 2.85
N ASN A 171 -5.01 13.66 3.45
CA ASN A 171 -5.58 13.42 4.77
C ASN A 171 -6.54 12.22 4.71
N ARG A 172 -6.04 11.01 4.99
CA ARG A 172 -6.79 9.75 4.93
C ARG A 172 -8.06 9.75 5.79
N LYS A 173 -8.05 10.44 6.94
CA LYS A 173 -9.20 10.55 7.84
C LYS A 173 -10.28 11.43 7.22
N GLN A 174 -9.91 12.60 6.73
CA GLN A 174 -10.83 13.58 6.17
C GLN A 174 -11.41 13.13 4.83
N LEU A 175 -10.59 12.61 3.91
CA LEU A 175 -11.08 12.10 2.63
C LEU A 175 -12.11 10.99 2.82
N LYS A 176 -11.80 9.98 3.65
CA LYS A 176 -12.75 8.90 3.93
C LYS A 176 -14.02 9.44 4.61
N SER A 177 -13.91 10.42 5.51
CA SER A 177 -15.06 11.05 6.15
C SER A 177 -15.96 11.78 5.15
N LYS A 178 -15.40 12.64 4.29
CA LYS A 178 -16.14 13.41 3.27
C LYS A 178 -16.86 12.48 2.28
N MET A 179 -16.19 11.41 1.84
CA MET A 179 -16.78 10.39 0.95
C MET A 179 -17.86 9.53 1.64
N MET A 180 -17.64 9.12 2.89
CA MET A 180 -18.65 8.36 3.65
C MET A 180 -19.89 9.21 3.95
N GLN A 181 -19.73 10.50 4.29
CA GLN A 181 -20.83 11.43 4.49
C GLN A 181 -21.72 11.53 3.24
N LYS A 182 -21.12 11.73 2.05
CA LYS A 182 -21.88 11.76 0.78
C LYS A 182 -22.57 10.42 0.49
N CYS A 183 -21.91 9.27 0.72
CA CYS A 183 -22.57 7.96 0.59
C CYS A 183 -23.78 7.81 1.55
N ILE A 184 -23.65 8.28 2.79
CA ILE A 184 -24.72 8.21 3.79
C ILE A 184 -25.90 9.12 3.42
N SER A 185 -25.64 10.36 2.97
CA SER A 185 -26.69 11.29 2.52
C SER A 185 -27.43 10.79 1.28
N ASN A 186 -26.71 10.16 0.35
CA ASN A 186 -27.28 9.56 -0.86
C ASN A 186 -27.97 8.21 -0.56
N GLY A 187 -28.03 7.78 0.70
CA GLY A 187 -28.80 6.63 1.14
C GLY A 187 -28.13 5.27 0.93
N VAL A 188 -26.83 5.21 0.62
CA VAL A 188 -26.06 3.95 0.50
C VAL A 188 -26.25 3.10 1.76
N LYS A 189 -26.48 1.80 1.57
CA LYS A 189 -26.59 0.83 2.67
C LYS A 189 -25.26 0.13 2.89
N PHE A 190 -24.90 -0.10 4.15
CA PHE A 190 -23.63 -0.69 4.55
C PHE A 190 -23.84 -2.07 5.15
N HIS A 191 -23.02 -3.04 4.75
CA HIS A 191 -23.00 -4.38 5.31
C HIS A 191 -21.60 -4.69 5.82
N GLN A 192 -21.44 -4.85 7.14
CA GLN A 192 -20.14 -5.12 7.75
C GLN A 192 -19.78 -6.61 7.68
N ALA A 193 -19.41 -7.07 6.49
CA ALA A 193 -19.01 -8.44 6.22
C ALA A 193 -17.96 -8.52 5.11
N LYS A 194 -17.36 -9.70 4.95
CA LYS A 194 -16.54 -10.07 3.80
C LYS A 194 -17.35 -10.96 2.87
N VAL A 195 -17.48 -10.57 1.60
CA VAL A 195 -17.98 -11.47 0.55
C VAL A 195 -16.97 -12.61 0.36
N VAL A 196 -17.47 -13.85 0.37
CA VAL A 196 -16.65 -15.07 0.18
C VAL A 196 -16.84 -15.69 -1.19
N LYS A 197 -17.96 -15.41 -1.87
CA LYS A 197 -18.28 -15.91 -3.21
C LYS A 197 -19.32 -15.01 -3.89
N VAL A 198 -19.21 -14.87 -5.20
CA VAL A 198 -20.31 -14.41 -6.06
C VAL A 198 -20.82 -15.58 -6.92
N ILE A 199 -22.12 -15.60 -7.18
CA ILE A 199 -22.77 -16.46 -8.19
C ILE A 199 -23.54 -15.54 -9.12
N HIS A 200 -23.36 -15.70 -10.43
CA HIS A 200 -24.08 -14.93 -11.43
C HIS A 200 -25.25 -15.76 -11.99
N GLU A 201 -26.43 -15.17 -12.01
CA GLU A 201 -27.64 -15.68 -12.63
C GLU A 201 -27.98 -14.83 -13.86
N GLU A 202 -29.01 -15.20 -14.63
CA GLU A 202 -29.37 -14.53 -15.89
C GLU A 202 -29.69 -13.03 -15.73
N SER A 203 -30.27 -12.62 -14.59
CA SER A 203 -30.77 -11.26 -14.36
C SER A 203 -30.18 -10.55 -13.14
N LYS A 204 -29.31 -11.21 -12.36
CA LYS A 204 -28.75 -10.69 -11.10
C LYS A 204 -27.55 -11.50 -10.64
N SER A 205 -26.85 -11.01 -9.62
CA SER A 205 -25.76 -11.68 -8.92
C SER A 205 -26.09 -11.87 -7.44
N LEU A 206 -25.70 -13.03 -6.89
CA LEU A 206 -25.80 -13.39 -5.48
C LEU A 206 -24.41 -13.28 -4.83
N LEU A 207 -24.25 -12.36 -3.88
CA LEU A 207 -23.03 -12.17 -3.10
C LEU A 207 -23.20 -12.84 -1.73
N ILE A 208 -22.48 -13.94 -1.51
CA ILE A 208 -22.52 -14.70 -0.27
C ILE A 208 -21.46 -14.13 0.68
N CYS A 209 -21.88 -13.72 1.88
CA CYS A 209 -21.03 -13.12 2.91
C CYS A 209 -20.63 -14.14 4.00
N ASN A 210 -19.53 -13.85 4.70
CA ASN A 210 -18.93 -14.76 5.68
C ASN A 210 -19.74 -14.94 6.98
N ASP A 211 -20.80 -14.16 7.17
CA ASP A 211 -21.77 -14.22 8.26
C ASP A 211 -23.04 -15.02 7.89
N GLY A 212 -23.13 -15.49 6.65
CA GLY A 212 -24.28 -16.22 6.11
C GLY A 212 -25.30 -15.34 5.38
N VAL A 213 -25.15 -14.01 5.40
CA VAL A 213 -26.04 -13.12 4.64
C VAL A 213 -25.75 -13.26 3.13
N THR A 214 -26.80 -13.25 2.32
CA THR A 214 -26.71 -13.18 0.86
C THR A 214 -27.32 -11.87 0.38
N ILE A 215 -26.55 -11.09 -0.37
CA ILE A 215 -26.99 -9.85 -1.01
C ILE A 215 -27.27 -10.14 -2.48
N GLN A 216 -28.36 -9.59 -3.02
CA GLN A 216 -28.70 -9.66 -4.43
C GLN A 216 -28.41 -8.32 -5.08
N ALA A 217 -27.74 -8.31 -6.23
CA ALA A 217 -27.49 -7.09 -7.00
C ALA A 217 -27.60 -7.29 -8.51
N ALA A 218 -28.01 -6.27 -9.25
CA ALA A 218 -27.95 -6.28 -10.71
C ALA A 218 -26.49 -6.22 -11.19
N VAL A 219 -25.69 -5.31 -10.62
CA VAL A 219 -24.25 -5.14 -10.91
C VAL A 219 -23.41 -5.40 -9.66
N VAL A 220 -22.21 -5.98 -9.84
CA VAL A 220 -21.21 -6.18 -8.78
C VAL A 220 -19.90 -5.50 -9.16
N LEU A 221 -19.37 -4.68 -8.25
CA LEU A 221 -18.04 -4.08 -8.33
C LEU A 221 -17.12 -4.72 -7.29
N ASP A 222 -16.12 -5.49 -7.72
CA ASP A 222 -14.99 -5.87 -6.87
C ASP A 222 -14.01 -4.68 -6.76
N ALA A 223 -14.06 -3.99 -5.63
CA ALA A 223 -13.16 -2.91 -5.24
C ALA A 223 -12.18 -3.35 -4.13
N THR A 224 -11.94 -4.65 -3.93
CA THR A 224 -11.10 -5.19 -2.85
C THR A 224 -9.59 -5.02 -3.07
N GLY A 225 -9.19 -4.27 -4.11
CA GLY A 225 -7.80 -3.91 -4.38
C GLY A 225 -6.91 -5.15 -4.55
N PHE A 226 -5.83 -5.24 -3.79
CA PHE A 226 -4.88 -6.35 -3.88
C PHE A 226 -5.52 -7.73 -3.59
N SER A 227 -6.62 -7.80 -2.83
CA SER A 227 -7.28 -9.06 -2.48
C SER A 227 -8.02 -9.73 -3.63
N ARG A 228 -8.49 -8.99 -4.65
CA ARG A 228 -9.16 -9.50 -5.87
C ARG A 228 -10.17 -10.63 -5.57
N CYS A 229 -11.02 -10.46 -4.56
CA CYS A 229 -11.70 -11.62 -3.96
C CYS A 229 -12.76 -12.29 -4.84
N LEU A 230 -13.23 -11.64 -5.90
CA LEU A 230 -14.20 -12.18 -6.87
C LEU A 230 -13.63 -12.33 -8.28
N VAL A 231 -12.55 -11.62 -8.62
CA VAL A 231 -11.99 -11.61 -9.98
C VAL A 231 -11.29 -12.94 -10.30
N GLN A 232 -11.75 -13.60 -11.36
CA GLN A 232 -11.13 -14.79 -11.94
C GLN A 232 -10.44 -14.42 -13.25
N TYR A 233 -9.35 -15.13 -13.58
CA TYR A 233 -8.57 -14.92 -14.80
C TYR A 233 -8.56 -16.18 -15.66
N ASP A 234 -8.57 -16.02 -16.98
CA ASP A 234 -8.52 -17.11 -17.95
C ASP A 234 -7.13 -17.76 -18.06
N LYS A 235 -6.11 -17.10 -17.52
CA LYS A 235 -4.68 -17.49 -17.54
C LYS A 235 -4.07 -17.36 -16.14
N PRO A 236 -2.97 -18.07 -15.84
CA PRO A 236 -2.24 -17.92 -14.58
C PRO A 236 -1.83 -16.46 -14.31
N TYR A 237 -2.34 -15.89 -13.22
CA TYR A 237 -2.09 -14.50 -12.84
C TYR A 237 -0.68 -14.35 -12.24
N ASN A 238 0.28 -13.92 -13.07
CA ASN A 238 1.67 -13.67 -12.66
C ASN A 238 2.17 -12.30 -13.18
N PRO A 239 1.72 -11.18 -12.60
CA PRO A 239 2.20 -9.85 -12.98
C PRO A 239 3.60 -9.58 -12.42
N GLY A 240 4.30 -8.61 -13.02
CA GLY A 240 5.36 -7.91 -12.29
C GLY A 240 4.75 -7.07 -11.18
N TYR A 241 5.22 -7.24 -9.94
CA TYR A 241 4.76 -6.45 -8.80
C TYR A 241 5.56 -5.15 -8.70
N GLN A 242 4.86 -4.03 -8.54
CA GLN A 242 5.46 -2.77 -8.10
C GLN A 242 4.94 -2.48 -6.69
N VAL A 243 5.85 -2.26 -5.75
CA VAL A 243 5.54 -1.89 -4.36
C VAL A 243 6.22 -0.56 -4.07
N ALA A 244 5.47 0.41 -3.56
CA ALA A 244 6.02 1.60 -2.94
C ALA A 244 5.89 1.46 -1.42
N TYR A 245 6.98 1.70 -0.70
CA TYR A 245 6.97 1.89 0.74
C TYR A 245 7.51 3.28 1.06
N GLY A 246 7.04 3.85 2.16
CA GLY A 246 7.50 5.15 2.64
C GLY A 246 7.66 5.09 4.16
N ILE A 247 8.72 5.72 4.65
CA ILE A 247 9.01 5.84 6.08
C ILE A 247 8.79 7.30 6.46
N LEU A 248 7.98 7.55 7.49
CA LEU A 248 7.96 8.84 8.17
C LEU A 248 8.93 8.74 9.35
N ALA A 249 9.94 9.60 9.37
CA ALA A 249 10.92 9.69 10.44
C ALA A 249 11.09 11.15 10.86
N GLU A 250 11.23 11.39 12.15
CA GLU A 250 11.71 12.64 12.70
C GLU A 250 13.25 12.61 12.70
N VAL A 251 13.89 13.71 12.32
CA VAL A 251 15.36 13.83 12.18
C VAL A 251 15.83 15.17 12.72
N GLU A 252 16.99 15.18 13.38
CA GLU A 252 17.58 16.42 13.93
C GLU A 252 18.02 17.39 12.83
N GLU A 253 18.51 16.86 11.70
CA GLU A 253 18.82 17.61 10.48
C GLU A 253 18.47 16.74 9.26
N HIS A 254 17.91 17.36 8.21
CA HIS A 254 17.57 16.63 6.97
C HIS A 254 18.82 16.57 6.06
N PRO A 255 19.30 15.38 5.64
CA PRO A 255 20.55 15.23 4.88
C PRO A 255 20.45 15.64 3.40
N LEU A 256 19.42 16.41 3.03
CA LEU A 256 19.13 16.96 1.71
C LEU A 256 18.54 18.35 1.90
N SER A 257 18.70 19.24 0.91
CA SER A 257 18.11 20.58 0.95
C SER A 257 16.60 20.54 1.18
N MET A 258 16.09 21.48 2.00
CA MET A 258 14.71 21.55 2.52
C MET A 258 13.59 21.49 1.46
N ILE A 259 13.93 21.63 0.18
CA ILE A 259 13.01 21.59 -0.97
C ILE A 259 12.66 20.12 -1.34
N SER A 260 13.56 19.16 -1.11
CA SER A 260 13.43 17.78 -1.64
C SER A 260 12.98 16.75 -0.60
N HIS A 261 11.67 16.51 -0.50
CA HIS A 261 11.12 15.31 0.13
C HIS A 261 11.07 14.17 -0.91
N ILE A 262 11.94 13.16 -0.78
CA ILE A 262 12.11 12.13 -1.81
C ILE A 262 11.21 10.91 -1.57
N ILE A 263 10.27 10.66 -2.48
CA ILE A 263 9.63 9.34 -2.65
C ILE A 263 10.52 8.49 -3.56
N ARG A 264 11.49 7.77 -2.98
CA ARG A 264 12.41 6.91 -3.76
C ARG A 264 11.74 5.57 -4.07
N ALA A 265 11.09 5.48 -5.23
CA ALA A 265 10.59 4.21 -5.76
C ALA A 265 11.77 3.30 -6.16
N ILE A 266 12.24 2.46 -5.25
CA ILE A 266 13.21 1.40 -5.54
C ILE A 266 12.49 0.32 -6.36
N LYS A 267 13.12 -0.09 -7.47
CA LYS A 267 12.77 -1.28 -8.26
C LYS A 267 13.76 -2.39 -8.00
#